data_AF-A0A2S9T5U9-F1
#
_entry.id   AF-A0A2S9T5U9-F1
#
_cell.length_a   1.000
_cell.length_b   1.000
_cell.length_c   1.000
_cell.angle_alpha   90.00
_cell.angle_beta   90.00
_cell.angle_gamma   90.00
#
_symmetry.space_group_name_H-M   'P 1'
#
loop_
_entity.id
_entity.type
_entity.pdbx_description
1 polymer ?
#
loop_
_entity_poly.entity_id
_entity_poly.type
_entity_poly.pdbx_seq_one_letter_code
_entity_poly.pdbx_strand_id
1 'polypeptide(L)'
;MSERMSIPIQRNYNELFKDFQIQKIKSMSKDNLIVELQNPESWLYVLMKDDAISLFLNTGYTNGIFSTDDLYTLGVDTTIRQISKRYFFSEIKNTELILKKIKSRIVNNIRNFFSPLRKTNYLNINQYLFSMEEDYVVFEKIIDEFDLQKIDKKTIKIGLAKVWQDSITDTTFDVIDFEELCIKFQFQPNEILDYDPYTMPLMAKETCNNGNYQLVLIFECEEII
;
A
#
# COMPACT_ATOMS: atom_id res chain seq x y z
N MET A 1 24.89 -12.42 45.13
CA MET A 1 24.63 -13.45 44.09
C MET A 1 23.35 -13.03 43.37
N SER A 2 23.43 -12.72 42.08
CA SER A 2 22.24 -12.44 41.25
C SER A 2 21.45 -13.73 41.12
N GLU A 3 20.21 -13.78 41.61
CA GLU A 3 19.29 -14.87 41.32
C GLU A 3 19.12 -14.95 39.80
N ARG A 4 19.74 -15.95 39.16
CA ARG A 4 19.49 -16.25 37.76
C ARG A 4 18.12 -16.91 37.70
N MET A 5 17.12 -16.18 37.19
CA MET A 5 15.82 -16.77 36.87
C MET A 5 16.02 -17.94 35.90
N SER A 6 15.64 -19.14 36.32
CA SER A 6 15.56 -20.30 35.44
C SER A 6 14.38 -20.15 34.51
N ILE A 7 14.55 -20.47 33.22
CA ILE A 7 13.45 -20.53 32.25
C ILE A 7 12.64 -21.79 32.57
N PRO A 8 11.39 -21.69 33.05
CA PRO A 8 10.59 -22.87 33.38
C PRO A 8 10.18 -23.57 32.08
N ILE A 9 10.46 -24.87 31.98
CA ILE A 9 10.17 -25.71 30.78
C ILE A 9 8.66 -25.75 30.45
N GLN A 10 7.79 -25.37 31.39
CA GLN A 10 6.32 -25.40 31.27
C GLN A 10 5.64 -24.03 31.10
N ARG A 11 6.37 -22.91 31.07
CA ARG A 11 5.75 -21.59 30.85
C ARG A 11 5.80 -21.19 29.39
N ASN A 12 4.75 -20.52 28.92
CA ASN A 12 4.71 -19.92 27.59
C ASN A 12 5.86 -18.91 27.46
N TYR A 13 6.75 -19.14 26.50
CA TYR A 13 7.92 -18.28 26.26
C TYR A 13 7.54 -16.81 26.07
N ASN A 14 6.42 -16.53 25.40
CA ASN A 14 5.94 -15.17 25.16
C ASN A 14 5.53 -14.46 26.46
N GLU A 15 4.98 -15.20 27.42
CA GLU A 15 4.64 -14.65 28.75
C GLU A 15 5.90 -14.35 29.56
N LEU A 16 6.89 -15.25 29.54
CA LEU A 16 8.19 -15.01 30.19
C LEU A 16 8.91 -13.80 29.60
N PHE A 17 8.89 -13.66 28.27
CA PHE A 17 9.46 -12.50 27.60
C PHE A 17 8.74 -11.21 28.01
N LYS A 18 7.39 -11.20 28.03
CA LYS A 18 6.61 -10.04 28.52
C LYS A 18 6.94 -9.71 29.98
N ASP A 19 7.02 -10.70 30.86
CA ASP A 19 7.41 -10.52 32.27
C ASP A 19 8.78 -9.86 32.40
N PHE A 20 9.78 -10.33 31.63
CA PHE A 20 11.12 -9.75 31.62
C PHE A 20 11.13 -8.30 31.13
N GLN A 21 10.40 -8.00 30.05
CA GLN A 21 10.28 -6.64 29.54
C GLN A 21 9.61 -5.71 30.56
N ILE A 22 8.58 -6.17 31.26
CA ILE A 22 7.92 -5.41 32.33
C ILE A 22 8.89 -5.13 33.48
N GLN A 23 9.69 -6.12 33.90
CA GLN A 23 10.72 -5.92 34.93
C GLN A 23 11.77 -4.89 34.50
N LYS A 24 12.21 -4.96 33.24
CA LYS A 24 13.14 -3.98 32.65
C LYS A 24 12.56 -2.56 32.65
N ILE A 25 11.26 -2.41 32.40
CA ILE A 25 10.60 -1.09 32.49
C ILE A 25 10.51 -0.62 33.93
N LYS A 26 10.16 -1.50 34.88
CA LYS A 26 10.09 -1.17 36.31
C LYS A 26 11.44 -0.73 36.89
N SER A 27 12.56 -1.21 36.34
CA SER A 27 13.90 -0.78 36.76
C SER A 27 14.39 0.52 36.14
N MET A 28 13.69 1.07 35.13
CA MET A 28 14.03 2.37 34.54
C MET A 28 13.56 3.53 35.41
N SER A 29 14.35 4.61 35.42
CA SER A 29 13.90 5.90 35.94
C SER A 29 12.80 6.48 35.03
N LYS A 30 11.95 7.34 35.60
CA LYS A 30 10.90 8.03 34.85
C LYS A 30 11.47 8.80 33.66
N ASP A 31 12.57 9.52 33.85
CA ASP A 31 13.16 10.36 32.80
C ASP A 31 13.71 9.51 31.65
N ASN A 32 14.39 8.40 31.96
CA ASN A 32 14.88 7.48 30.93
C ASN A 32 13.73 6.85 30.15
N LEU A 33 12.64 6.48 30.84
CA LEU A 33 11.45 5.97 30.18
C LEU A 33 10.81 7.01 29.26
N ILE A 34 10.78 8.28 29.67
CA ILE A 34 10.24 9.36 28.82
C ILE A 34 11.10 9.55 27.58
N VAL A 35 12.43 9.55 27.71
CA VAL A 35 13.36 9.64 26.57
C VAL A 35 13.12 8.47 25.61
N GLU A 36 12.99 7.26 26.13
CA GLU A 36 12.70 6.07 25.34
C GLU A 36 11.34 6.20 24.61
N LEU A 37 10.31 6.70 25.29
CA LEU A 37 8.98 6.97 24.70
C LEU A 37 8.95 8.17 23.74
N GLN A 38 10.02 8.95 23.61
CA GLN A 38 10.14 9.98 22.58
C GLN A 38 10.80 9.45 21.31
N ASN A 39 11.44 8.28 21.39
CA ASN A 39 12.04 7.62 20.24
C ASN A 39 10.97 6.82 19.47
N PRO A 40 10.66 7.16 18.20
CA PRO A 40 9.70 6.41 17.40
C PRO A 40 10.07 4.93 17.20
N GLU A 41 11.37 4.63 17.17
CA GLU A 41 11.90 3.27 17.00
C GLU A 41 12.02 2.51 18.33
N SER A 42 11.39 3.02 19.40
CA SER A 42 11.49 2.37 20.70
C SER A 42 10.83 0.99 20.69
N TRP A 43 11.57 0.01 21.23
CA TRP A 43 11.08 -1.34 21.47
C TRP A 43 9.84 -1.37 22.38
N LEU A 44 9.55 -0.31 23.14
CA LEU A 44 8.34 -0.18 23.95
C LEU A 44 7.07 -0.18 23.08
N TYR A 45 7.13 0.39 21.88
CA TYR A 45 5.99 0.39 20.95
C TYR A 45 5.75 -1.00 20.38
N VAL A 46 6.82 -1.76 20.09
CA VAL A 46 6.70 -3.17 19.70
C VAL A 46 6.02 -3.97 20.82
N LEU A 47 6.41 -3.75 22.08
CA LEU A 47 5.80 -4.43 23.23
C LEU A 47 4.30 -4.12 23.40
N MET A 48 3.88 -2.89 23.10
CA MET A 48 2.51 -2.41 23.32
C MET A 48 1.57 -2.64 22.13
N LYS A 49 2.09 -3.02 20.97
CA LYS A 49 1.35 -3.09 19.70
C LYS A 49 0.11 -3.97 19.78
N ASP A 50 0.29 -5.24 20.12
CA ASP A 50 -0.81 -6.21 20.15
C ASP A 50 -1.89 -5.79 21.14
N ASP A 51 -1.50 -5.42 22.36
CA ASP A 51 -2.42 -4.96 23.41
C ASP A 51 -3.24 -3.74 22.94
N ALA A 52 -2.60 -2.77 22.30
CA ALA A 52 -3.26 -1.55 21.83
C ALA A 52 -4.19 -1.82 20.64
N ILE A 53 -3.76 -2.64 19.69
CA ILE A 53 -4.58 -3.01 18.53
C ILE A 53 -5.75 -3.87 18.95
N SER A 54 -5.57 -4.88 19.79
CA SER A 54 -6.68 -5.65 20.35
C SER A 54 -7.66 -4.75 21.10
N LEU A 55 -7.16 -3.80 21.91
CA LEU A 55 -8.03 -2.84 22.60
C LEU A 55 -8.81 -1.96 21.62
N PHE A 56 -8.18 -1.52 20.53
CA PHE A 56 -8.83 -0.72 19.49
C PHE A 56 -9.89 -1.52 18.71
N LEU A 57 -9.56 -2.73 18.24
CA LEU A 57 -10.49 -3.58 17.49
C LEU A 57 -11.72 -3.94 18.33
N ASN A 58 -11.53 -4.20 19.62
CA ASN A 58 -12.63 -4.44 20.57
C ASN A 58 -13.55 -3.23 20.77
N THR A 59 -13.22 -2.04 20.24
CA THR A 59 -14.15 -0.90 20.23
C THR A 59 -15.18 -0.94 19.11
N GLY A 60 -15.15 -1.96 18.25
CA GLY A 60 -16.11 -2.16 17.16
C GLY A 60 -15.69 -1.52 15.82
N TYR A 61 -14.38 -1.31 15.62
CA TYR A 61 -13.86 -0.83 14.34
C TYR A 61 -13.87 -1.97 13.29
N THR A 62 -14.43 -1.70 12.11
CA THR A 62 -14.65 -2.70 11.05
C THR A 62 -14.13 -2.27 9.68
N ASN A 63 -13.36 -1.18 9.58
CA ASN A 63 -12.95 -0.63 8.30
C ASN A 63 -11.62 -1.27 7.81
N GLY A 64 -11.70 -2.02 6.71
CA GLY A 64 -10.58 -2.79 6.13
C GLY A 64 -9.63 -2.01 5.22
N ILE A 65 -9.77 -0.68 5.12
CA ILE A 65 -8.94 0.14 4.22
C ILE A 65 -7.49 0.25 4.71
N PHE A 66 -7.28 0.29 6.03
CA PHE A 66 -5.96 0.40 6.64
C PHE A 66 -5.59 -0.91 7.32
N SER A 67 -4.32 -1.31 7.19
CA SER A 67 -3.81 -2.41 8.00
C SER A 67 -3.73 -1.98 9.48
N THR A 68 -3.74 -2.95 10.40
CA THR A 68 -3.52 -2.67 11.82
C THR A 68 -2.18 -1.99 12.09
N ASP A 69 -1.20 -2.20 11.21
CA ASP A 69 0.15 -1.66 11.32
C ASP A 69 0.18 -0.18 10.94
N ASP A 70 -0.52 0.21 9.88
CA ASP A 70 -0.67 1.61 9.49
C ASP A 70 -1.37 2.41 10.59
N LEU A 71 -2.45 1.84 11.14
CA LEU A 71 -3.20 2.46 12.24
C LEU A 71 -2.34 2.60 13.49
N TYR A 72 -1.59 1.55 13.85
CA TYR A 72 -0.70 1.61 15.00
C TYR A 72 0.35 2.71 14.85
N THR A 73 1.00 2.77 13.69
CA THR A 73 2.04 3.75 13.36
C THR A 73 1.49 5.18 13.47
N LEU A 74 0.33 5.45 12.86
CA LEU A 74 -0.35 6.75 12.95
C LEU A 74 -0.67 7.14 14.41
N GLY A 75 -1.10 6.16 15.20
CA GLY A 75 -1.38 6.33 16.62
C GLY A 75 -0.12 6.67 17.43
N VAL A 76 1.00 5.99 17.16
CA VAL A 76 2.30 6.19 17.80
C VAL A 76 2.87 7.57 17.47
N ASP A 77 2.96 7.94 16.19
CA ASP A 77 3.49 9.24 15.75
C ASP A 77 2.75 10.41 16.40
N THR A 78 1.42 10.30 16.44
CA THR A 78 0.58 11.31 17.07
C THR A 78 0.79 11.35 18.58
N THR A 79 1.05 10.20 19.21
CA THR A 79 1.34 10.11 20.64
C THR A 79 2.70 10.73 20.97
N ILE A 80 3.75 10.47 20.20
CA ILE A 80 5.11 11.03 20.38
C ILE A 80 5.07 12.56 20.33
N ARG A 81 4.36 13.13 19.35
CA ARG A 81 4.13 14.58 19.27
C ARG A 81 3.44 15.15 20.51
N GLN A 82 2.58 14.37 21.18
CA GLN A 82 1.89 14.78 22.39
C GLN A 82 2.74 14.60 23.65
N ILE A 83 3.56 13.54 23.73
CA ILE A 83 4.49 13.29 24.84
C ILE A 83 5.46 14.46 25.01
N SER A 84 5.91 15.03 23.88
CA SER A 84 6.80 16.19 23.86
C SER A 84 6.19 17.47 24.47
N LYS A 85 4.91 17.47 24.85
CA LYS A 85 4.25 18.60 25.50
C LYS A 85 4.50 18.58 27.01
N ARG A 86 4.82 19.76 27.57
CA ARG A 86 5.25 20.00 28.97
C ARG A 86 4.42 19.30 30.07
N TYR A 87 3.12 19.11 29.86
CA TYR A 87 2.19 18.59 30.89
C TYR A 87 1.67 17.18 30.61
N PHE A 88 2.25 16.45 29.67
CA PHE A 88 1.73 15.12 29.32
C PHE A 88 1.83 14.12 30.50
N PHE A 89 2.87 14.23 31.33
CA PHE A 89 3.13 13.36 32.49
C PHE A 89 3.14 14.09 33.85
N SER A 90 2.57 15.30 33.95
CA SER A 90 2.66 16.15 35.16
C SER A 90 2.12 15.48 36.42
N GLU A 91 1.09 14.64 36.30
CA GLU A 91 0.41 14.01 37.44
C GLU A 91 0.78 12.54 37.66
N ILE A 92 1.68 11.97 36.84
CA ILE A 92 1.96 10.53 36.87
C ILE A 92 3.26 10.23 37.59
N LYS A 93 3.14 9.49 38.69
CA LYS A 93 4.25 9.09 39.55
C LYS A 93 4.75 7.66 39.30
N ASN A 94 3.92 6.79 38.73
CA ASN A 94 4.21 5.37 38.55
C ASN A 94 4.41 5.02 37.08
N THR A 95 5.49 4.29 36.79
CA THR A 95 5.88 3.73 35.49
C THR A 95 4.76 2.91 34.83
N GLU A 96 3.99 2.14 35.60
CA GLU A 96 2.86 1.35 35.06
C GLU A 96 1.72 2.26 34.57
N LEU A 97 1.45 3.35 35.27
CA LEU A 97 0.44 4.35 34.85
C LEU A 97 0.89 5.11 33.60
N ILE A 98 2.21 5.30 33.42
CA ILE A 98 2.77 5.86 32.19
C ILE A 98 2.42 4.96 31.00
N LEU A 99 2.74 3.66 31.07
CA LEU A 99 2.45 2.72 29.99
C LEU A 99 0.96 2.61 29.68
N LYS A 100 0.10 2.55 30.72
CA LYS A 100 -1.36 2.54 30.54
C LYS A 100 -1.82 3.80 29.81
N LYS A 101 -1.34 4.98 30.21
CA LYS A 101 -1.68 6.25 29.54
C LYS A 101 -1.21 6.27 28.10
N ILE A 102 -0.02 5.74 27.80
CA ILE A 102 0.50 5.66 26.43
C ILE A 102 -0.38 4.75 25.57
N LYS A 103 -0.68 3.54 26.02
CA LYS A 103 -1.58 2.61 25.32
C LYS A 103 -2.94 3.25 25.05
N SER A 104 -3.57 3.83 26.09
CA SER A 104 -4.85 4.53 25.92
C SER A 104 -4.74 5.71 24.94
N ARG A 105 -3.61 6.42 24.92
CA ARG A 105 -3.45 7.56 24.02
C ARG A 105 -3.30 7.13 22.57
N ILE A 106 -2.54 6.07 22.29
CA ILE A 106 -2.42 5.48 20.96
C ILE A 106 -3.81 5.11 20.43
N VAL A 107 -4.58 4.32 21.20
CA VAL A 107 -5.94 3.90 20.80
C VAL A 107 -6.85 5.10 20.56
N ASN A 108 -6.81 6.11 21.43
CA ASN A 108 -7.60 7.32 21.27
C ASN A 108 -7.20 8.13 20.04
N ASN A 109 -5.91 8.19 19.69
CA ASN A 109 -5.44 8.90 18.50
C ASN A 109 -5.92 8.19 17.23
N ILE A 110 -5.85 6.85 17.18
CA ILE A 110 -6.42 6.06 16.09
C ILE A 110 -7.93 6.31 15.97
N ARG A 111 -8.67 6.27 17.08
CA ARG A 111 -10.11 6.55 17.07
C ARG A 111 -10.43 7.97 16.60
N ASN A 112 -9.63 8.96 17.03
CA ASN A 112 -9.80 10.35 16.62
C ASN A 112 -9.59 10.56 15.11
N PHE A 113 -8.70 9.77 14.49
CA PHE A 113 -8.50 9.81 13.04
C PHE A 113 -9.78 9.49 12.27
N PHE A 114 -10.64 8.61 12.79
CA PHE A 114 -11.94 8.30 12.19
C PHE A 114 -13.11 9.13 12.71
N SER A 115 -12.87 10.08 13.61
CA SER A 115 -13.96 10.85 14.22
C SER A 115 -14.42 11.97 13.28
N PRO A 116 -15.69 12.01 12.87
CA PRO A 116 -16.21 13.07 11.99
C PRO A 116 -16.21 14.45 12.66
N LEU A 117 -16.12 14.49 14.00
CA LEU A 117 -16.08 15.73 14.78
C LEU A 117 -14.71 16.41 14.76
N ARG A 118 -13.67 15.74 14.26
CA ARG A 118 -12.31 16.30 14.18
C ARG A 118 -12.10 16.98 12.83
N LYS A 119 -11.49 18.18 12.86
CA LYS A 119 -11.13 18.94 11.65
C LYS A 119 -10.22 18.13 10.71
N THR A 120 -9.24 17.44 11.28
CA THR A 120 -8.31 16.56 10.56
C THR A 120 -8.69 15.12 10.87
N ASN A 121 -9.55 14.55 10.03
CA ASN A 121 -10.00 13.16 10.11
C ASN A 121 -9.86 12.50 8.73
N TYR A 122 -9.95 11.18 8.70
CA TYR A 122 -9.84 10.36 7.49
C TYR A 122 -10.80 10.79 6.38
N LEU A 123 -12.07 11.02 6.70
CA LEU A 123 -13.08 11.41 5.71
C LEU A 123 -12.71 12.73 5.03
N ASN A 124 -12.28 13.72 5.81
CA ASN A 124 -11.89 15.03 5.30
C ASN A 124 -10.61 14.96 4.46
N ILE A 125 -9.63 14.15 4.86
CA ILE A 125 -8.39 13.95 4.10
C ILE A 125 -8.68 13.24 2.78
N ASN A 126 -9.49 12.18 2.81
CA ASN A 126 -9.87 11.46 1.60
C ASN A 126 -10.65 12.35 0.63
N GLN A 127 -11.63 13.11 1.12
CA GLN A 127 -12.38 14.05 0.26
C GLN A 127 -11.45 15.08 -0.40
N TYR A 128 -10.45 15.56 0.32
CA TYR A 128 -9.44 16.45 -0.23
C TYR A 128 -8.57 15.76 -1.30
N LEU A 129 -8.13 14.53 -1.07
CA LEU A 129 -7.33 13.78 -2.04
C LEU A 129 -8.12 13.45 -3.32
N PHE A 130 -9.36 12.99 -3.19
CA PHE A 130 -10.21 12.70 -4.35
C PHE A 130 -10.46 13.95 -5.21
N SER A 131 -10.73 15.09 -4.58
CA SER A 131 -10.90 16.36 -5.34
C SER A 131 -9.62 16.77 -6.07
N MET A 132 -8.44 16.57 -5.48
CA MET A 132 -7.17 16.83 -6.16
C MET A 132 -6.91 15.89 -7.35
N GLU A 133 -7.22 14.61 -7.22
CA GLU A 133 -7.05 13.63 -8.32
C GLU A 133 -7.97 13.94 -9.50
N GLU A 134 -9.24 14.26 -9.24
CA GLU A 134 -10.19 14.67 -10.29
C GLU A 134 -9.69 15.91 -11.04
N ASP A 135 -9.23 16.93 -10.31
CA ASP A 135 -8.69 18.16 -10.89
C ASP A 135 -7.42 17.91 -11.72
N TYR A 136 -6.53 17.04 -11.26
CA TYR A 136 -5.28 16.69 -11.96
C TYR A 136 -5.55 15.93 -13.26
N VAL A 137 -6.44 14.94 -13.24
CA VAL A 137 -6.81 14.16 -14.43
C VAL A 137 -7.47 15.06 -15.48
N VAL A 138 -8.30 16.01 -15.06
CA VAL A 138 -8.90 16.99 -15.98
C VAL A 138 -7.84 17.91 -16.58
N PHE A 139 -6.87 18.37 -15.79
CA PHE A 139 -5.80 19.24 -16.26
C PHE A 139 -4.86 18.54 -17.27
N GLU A 140 -4.40 17.32 -16.98
CA GLU A 140 -3.56 16.52 -17.90
C GLU A 140 -4.30 16.26 -19.22
N LYS A 141 -5.58 15.85 -19.17
CA LYS A 141 -6.39 15.66 -20.38
C LYS A 141 -6.49 16.91 -21.24
N ILE A 142 -6.65 18.08 -20.61
CA ILE A 142 -6.73 19.37 -21.32
C ILE A 142 -5.39 19.69 -21.98
N ILE A 143 -4.26 19.47 -21.30
CA ILE A 143 -2.92 19.71 -21.86
C ILE A 143 -2.65 18.77 -23.02
N ASP A 144 -2.88 17.47 -22.84
CA ASP A 144 -2.70 16.46 -23.88
C ASP A 144 -3.57 16.79 -25.10
N GLU A 145 -4.86 17.10 -24.92
CA GLU A 145 -5.75 17.45 -26.03
C GLU A 145 -5.28 18.72 -26.75
N PHE A 146 -4.80 19.73 -26.02
CA PHE A 146 -4.34 20.99 -26.60
C PHE A 146 -3.03 20.86 -27.38
N ASP A 147 -2.12 19.98 -26.96
CA ASP A 147 -0.87 19.72 -27.67
C ASP A 147 -1.07 18.76 -28.84
N LEU A 148 -1.95 17.77 -28.70
CA LEU A 148 -2.28 16.82 -29.77
C LEU A 148 -3.07 17.47 -30.92
N GLN A 149 -3.96 18.43 -30.64
CA GLN A 149 -4.66 19.20 -31.69
C GLN A 149 -3.70 20.00 -32.59
N LYS A 150 -2.48 20.30 -32.12
CA LYS A 150 -1.46 21.01 -32.92
C LYS A 150 -0.64 20.08 -33.81
N ILE A 151 -0.66 18.77 -33.55
CA ILE A 151 0.11 17.78 -34.31
C ILE A 151 -0.75 17.30 -35.48
N ASP A 152 -0.15 17.25 -36.67
CA ASP A 152 -0.88 16.79 -37.84
C ASP A 152 -1.21 15.28 -37.74
N LYS A 153 -2.38 14.90 -38.27
CA LYS A 153 -2.86 13.51 -38.24
C LYS A 153 -1.87 12.49 -38.82
N LYS A 154 -1.05 12.87 -39.80
CA LYS A 154 -0.06 11.97 -40.42
C LYS A 154 1.09 11.68 -39.47
N THR A 155 1.56 12.69 -38.73
CA THR A 155 2.57 12.51 -37.67
C THR A 155 2.05 11.60 -36.55
N ILE A 156 0.78 11.76 -36.14
CA ILE A 156 0.16 10.88 -35.14
C ILE A 156 0.10 9.43 -35.63
N LYS A 157 -0.31 9.19 -36.89
CA LYS A 157 -0.30 7.83 -37.47
C LYS A 157 1.08 7.18 -37.45
N ILE A 158 2.12 7.93 -37.83
CA ILE A 158 3.50 7.43 -37.81
C ILE A 158 3.93 7.08 -36.38
N GLY A 159 3.57 7.92 -35.40
CA GLY A 159 3.85 7.67 -33.99
C GLY A 159 3.16 6.41 -33.45
N LEU A 160 1.86 6.24 -33.74
CA LEU A 160 1.10 5.05 -33.33
C LEU A 160 1.65 3.77 -33.94
N ALA A 161 1.99 3.78 -35.23
CA ALA A 161 2.63 2.64 -35.88
C ALA A 161 3.96 2.26 -35.23
N LYS A 162 4.74 3.26 -34.82
CA LYS A 162 6.02 3.04 -34.12
C LYS A 162 5.82 2.46 -32.72
N VAL A 163 4.88 3.00 -31.94
CA VAL A 163 4.56 2.47 -30.60
C VAL A 163 4.20 0.99 -30.67
N TRP A 164 3.36 0.61 -31.64
CA TRP A 164 3.00 -0.78 -31.87
C TRP A 164 4.20 -1.66 -32.25
N GLN A 165 5.09 -1.17 -33.14
CA GLN A 165 6.31 -1.91 -33.50
C GLN A 165 7.24 -2.12 -32.31
N ASP A 166 7.42 -1.09 -31.48
CA ASP A 166 8.27 -1.15 -30.30
C ASP A 166 7.67 -2.07 -29.21
N SER A 167 6.35 -2.28 -29.21
CA SER A 167 5.63 -3.11 -28.23
C SER A 167 5.49 -4.58 -28.61
N ILE A 168 5.91 -5.03 -29.81
CA ILE A 168 5.75 -6.44 -30.25
C ILE A 168 6.35 -7.44 -29.27
N THR A 169 7.44 -7.06 -28.59
CA THR A 169 8.12 -7.90 -27.57
C THR A 169 7.69 -7.59 -26.15
N ASP A 170 6.81 -6.61 -25.95
CA ASP A 170 6.32 -6.20 -24.63
C ASP A 170 5.17 -7.12 -24.19
N THR A 171 5.30 -7.73 -23.02
CA THR A 171 4.28 -8.61 -22.45
C THR A 171 3.15 -7.85 -21.76
N THR A 172 3.28 -6.52 -21.62
CA THR A 172 2.36 -5.67 -20.86
C THR A 172 1.51 -4.75 -21.73
N PHE A 173 1.71 -4.78 -23.04
CA PHE A 173 0.98 -3.96 -24.01
C PHE A 173 0.43 -4.87 -25.12
N ASP A 174 -0.88 -5.04 -25.18
CA ASP A 174 -1.56 -5.92 -26.13
C ASP A 174 -2.42 -5.18 -27.17
N VAL A 175 -3.15 -5.95 -27.99
CA VAL A 175 -4.00 -5.39 -29.06
C VAL A 175 -5.15 -4.54 -28.52
N ILE A 176 -5.64 -4.82 -27.31
CA ILE A 176 -6.70 -4.07 -26.64
C ILE A 176 -6.14 -2.72 -26.19
N ASP A 177 -4.96 -2.72 -25.58
CA ASP A 177 -4.27 -1.48 -25.20
C ASP A 177 -4.00 -0.57 -26.41
N PHE A 178 -3.60 -1.18 -27.54
CA PHE A 178 -3.39 -0.45 -28.78
C PHE A 178 -4.68 0.09 -29.40
N GLU A 179 -5.78 -0.66 -29.33
CA GLU A 179 -7.10 -0.19 -29.78
C GLU A 179 -7.57 1.01 -28.97
N GLU A 180 -7.47 0.95 -27.64
CA GLU A 180 -7.79 2.09 -26.77
C GLU A 180 -6.95 3.32 -27.11
N LEU A 181 -5.66 3.13 -27.40
CA LEU A 181 -4.77 4.20 -27.82
C LEU A 181 -5.21 4.80 -29.16
N CYS A 182 -5.51 3.96 -30.16
CA CYS A 182 -5.97 4.43 -31.48
C CYS A 182 -7.28 5.22 -31.38
N ILE A 183 -8.25 4.76 -30.58
CA ILE A 183 -9.54 5.41 -30.39
C ILE A 183 -9.36 6.81 -29.77
N LYS A 184 -8.43 6.99 -28.83
CA LYS A 184 -8.09 8.31 -28.27
C LYS A 184 -7.66 9.32 -29.34
N PHE A 185 -7.05 8.84 -30.43
CA PHE A 185 -6.63 9.66 -31.57
C PHE A 185 -7.60 9.63 -32.75
N GLN A 186 -8.81 9.09 -32.57
CA GLN A 186 -9.83 8.97 -33.61
C GLN A 186 -9.37 8.14 -34.82
N PHE A 187 -8.57 7.11 -34.57
CA PHE A 187 -8.17 6.12 -35.55
C PHE A 187 -8.67 4.74 -35.17
N GLN A 188 -8.83 3.88 -36.17
CA GLN A 188 -8.99 2.45 -35.98
C GLN A 188 -7.64 1.74 -36.18
N PRO A 189 -7.35 0.63 -35.48
CA PRO A 189 -6.06 -0.07 -35.62
C PRO A 189 -5.70 -0.44 -37.06
N ASN A 190 -6.68 -0.85 -37.87
CA ASN A 190 -6.52 -1.17 -39.30
C ASN A 190 -6.21 0.06 -40.20
N GLU A 191 -6.41 1.28 -39.70
CA GLU A 191 -6.01 2.51 -40.40
C GLU A 191 -4.56 2.91 -40.11
N ILE A 192 -3.94 2.25 -39.12
CA ILE A 192 -2.57 2.45 -38.66
C ILE A 192 -1.67 1.29 -39.09
N LEU A 193 -2.18 0.06 -39.01
CA LEU A 193 -1.46 -1.16 -39.34
C LEU A 193 -1.80 -1.62 -40.75
N ASP A 194 -0.80 -2.10 -41.47
CA ASP A 194 -0.95 -2.64 -42.84
C ASP A 194 -1.54 -4.08 -42.85
N TYR A 195 -2.08 -4.54 -41.72
CA TYR A 195 -2.67 -5.86 -41.54
C TYR A 195 -3.78 -5.81 -40.50
N ASP A 196 -4.62 -6.85 -40.46
CA ASP A 196 -5.67 -6.98 -39.45
C ASP A 196 -5.10 -7.53 -38.12
N PRO A 197 -5.01 -6.72 -37.06
CA PRO A 197 -4.39 -7.14 -35.80
C PRO A 197 -5.23 -8.16 -35.02
N TYR A 198 -6.49 -8.39 -35.42
CA TYR A 198 -7.36 -9.39 -34.80
C TYR A 198 -7.28 -10.75 -35.50
N THR A 199 -6.46 -10.87 -36.55
CA THR A 199 -6.25 -12.14 -37.25
C THR A 199 -5.53 -13.13 -36.33
N MET A 200 -6.24 -14.19 -35.96
CA MET A 200 -5.70 -15.28 -35.16
C MET A 200 -4.95 -16.27 -36.06
N PRO A 201 -3.71 -16.68 -35.72
CA PRO A 201 -2.98 -17.64 -36.52
C PRO A 201 -3.69 -19.00 -36.54
N LEU A 202 -3.61 -19.70 -37.67
CA LEU A 202 -4.14 -21.05 -37.79
C LEU A 202 -3.36 -22.00 -36.87
N MET A 203 -4.09 -22.80 -36.10
CA MET A 203 -3.53 -23.76 -35.17
C MET A 203 -4.16 -25.14 -35.36
N ALA A 204 -3.35 -26.18 -35.23
CA ALA A 204 -3.78 -27.57 -35.19
C ALA A 204 -3.41 -28.23 -33.86
N LYS A 205 -4.08 -29.35 -33.57
CA LYS A 205 -3.67 -30.26 -32.50
C LYS A 205 -2.77 -31.34 -33.08
N GLU A 206 -1.59 -31.49 -32.52
CA GLU A 206 -0.66 -32.57 -32.85
C GLU A 206 -0.58 -33.55 -31.67
N THR A 207 -0.76 -34.84 -31.93
CA THR A 207 -0.67 -35.88 -30.90
C THR A 207 0.77 -36.11 -30.46
N CYS A 208 1.00 -36.07 -29.15
CA CYS A 208 2.28 -36.37 -28.52
C CYS A 208 2.40 -37.86 -28.18
N ASN A 209 3.63 -38.36 -28.08
CA ASN A 209 3.96 -39.78 -27.82
C ASN A 209 3.49 -40.33 -26.46
N ASN A 210 2.82 -39.53 -25.64
CA ASN A 210 2.30 -39.88 -24.32
C ASN A 210 0.76 -39.82 -24.25
N GLY A 211 0.07 -39.76 -25.39
CA GLY A 211 -1.40 -39.70 -25.45
C GLY A 211 -1.99 -38.31 -25.19
N ASN A 212 -1.15 -37.29 -24.97
CA ASN A 212 -1.57 -35.88 -24.92
C ASN A 212 -1.50 -35.25 -26.31
N TYR A 213 -1.95 -33.99 -26.43
CA TYR A 213 -1.81 -33.19 -27.64
C TYR A 213 -1.12 -31.85 -27.33
N GLN A 214 -0.36 -31.35 -28.29
CA GLN A 214 0.16 -29.99 -28.29
C GLN A 214 -0.54 -29.16 -29.37
N LEU A 215 -0.67 -27.85 -29.14
CA LEU A 215 -1.09 -26.92 -30.19
C LEU A 215 0.14 -26.57 -31.04
N VAL A 216 0.01 -26.70 -32.35
CA VAL A 216 1.03 -26.30 -33.32
C VAL A 216 0.47 -25.22 -34.23
N LEU A 217 1.29 -24.21 -34.52
CA LEU A 217 0.97 -23.20 -35.52
C LEU A 217 1.08 -23.81 -36.91
N ILE A 218 0.07 -23.62 -37.74
CA ILE A 218 0.10 -24.02 -39.15
C ILE A 218 0.63 -22.83 -39.94
N PHE A 219 1.84 -23.00 -40.48
CA PHE A 219 2.37 -22.10 -41.49
C PHE A 219 1.93 -22.61 -42.86
N GLU A 220 0.75 -22.18 -43.33
CA GLU A 220 0.41 -22.35 -44.75
C GLU A 220 1.21 -21.31 -45.55
N CYS A 221 2.44 -21.66 -45.92
CA CYS A 221 3.20 -20.86 -46.88
C CYS A 221 3.36 -21.68 -48.17
N GLU A 222 2.74 -21.22 -49.26
CA GLU A 222 3.45 -21.30 -50.54
C GLU A 222 4.68 -20.40 -50.36
N GLU A 223 5.87 -21.00 -50.33
CA GLU A 223 7.11 -20.23 -50.42
C GLU A 223 7.06 -19.43 -51.74
N ILE A 224 6.81 -18.12 -51.64
CA ILE A 224 7.07 -17.21 -52.75
C ILE A 224 8.60 -17.10 -52.85
N ILE A 225 9.17 -17.90 -53.75
CA ILE A 225 10.57 -17.81 -54.20
C ILE A 225 10.78 -16.47 -54.93
#